data_AF-A0A656PQI9-F1
#
_entry.id   AF-A0A656PQI9-F1
#
_cell.length_a   1.000
_cell.length_b   1.000
_cell.length_c   1.000
_cell.angle_alpha   90.00
_cell.angle_beta   90.00
_cell.angle_gamma   90.00
#
_symmetry.space_group_name_H-M   'P 1'
#
loop_
_entity.id
_entity.type
_entity.pdbx_description
1 polymer ?
#
loop_
_entity_poly.entity_id
_entity_poly.type
_entity_poly.pdbx_seq_one_letter_code
_entity_poly.pdbx_strand_id
1 'polypeptide(L)'
;MRIKIVNFLLLLLFKVDQKVRYRGKYGVLPVKITDVITTNILKFLLGVLGTDFICKLGESGVNRFITLSCHSRDLKFIESICESDEILKSTPDREKVAILIDNALVRGGKKQRFGEIMQIHKNIDGKSVSEPLPLQDPKNVNRIRADFGLSQTLEEHIKWANEQFENMKVPD
;
A
#
# COMPACT_ATOMS: atom_id res chain seq x y z
N MET A 1 -12.22 -18.51 18.50
CA MET A 1 -10.80 -18.88 18.72
C MET A 1 -9.91 -18.56 17.51
N ARG A 2 -10.25 -19.03 16.29
CA ARG A 2 -9.44 -18.81 15.06
C ARG A 2 -9.19 -17.34 14.70
N ILE A 3 -10.22 -16.47 14.73
CA ILE A 3 -10.06 -15.03 14.41
C ILE A 3 -9.04 -14.34 15.32
N LYS A 4 -9.07 -14.62 16.64
CA LYS A 4 -8.13 -14.01 17.60
C LYS A 4 -6.68 -14.42 17.30
N ILE A 5 -6.45 -15.69 16.96
CA ILE A 5 -5.13 -16.21 16.60
C ILE A 5 -4.61 -15.55 15.32
N VAL A 6 -5.44 -15.46 14.27
CA VAL A 6 -5.04 -14.83 13.00
C VAL A 6 -4.79 -13.34 13.19
N ASN A 7 -5.63 -12.63 13.96
CA ASN A 7 -5.39 -11.22 14.29
C ASN A 7 -4.08 -11.00 15.05
N PHE A 8 -3.75 -11.90 15.98
CA PHE A 8 -2.47 -11.85 16.69
C PHE A 8 -1.29 -12.10 15.75
N LEU A 9 -1.39 -13.09 14.86
CA LEU A 9 -0.38 -13.37 13.84
C LEU A 9 -0.15 -12.17 12.92
N LEU A 10 -1.21 -11.59 12.36
CA LEU A 10 -1.13 -10.39 11.50
C LEU A 10 -0.53 -9.20 12.23
N LEU A 11 -0.83 -9.04 13.53
CA LEU A 11 -0.20 -8.01 14.36
C LEU A 11 1.31 -8.22 14.50
N LEU A 12 1.77 -9.46 14.72
CA LEU A 12 3.20 -9.77 14.81
C LEU A 12 3.91 -9.51 13.48
N LEU A 13 3.35 -9.98 12.37
CA LEU A 13 3.89 -9.76 11.03
C LEU A 13 3.99 -8.27 10.72
N PHE A 14 2.93 -7.52 10.99
CA PHE A 14 2.92 -6.07 10.84
C PHE A 14 4.03 -5.40 11.66
N LYS A 15 4.19 -5.75 12.94
CA LYS A 15 5.25 -5.18 13.78
C LYS A 15 6.65 -5.46 13.24
N VAL A 16 6.90 -6.68 12.74
CA VAL A 16 8.19 -7.04 12.13
C VAL A 16 8.41 -6.24 10.84
N ASP A 17 7.43 -6.21 9.95
CA ASP A 17 7.45 -5.45 8.70
C ASP A 17 7.80 -3.97 8.93
N GLN A 18 7.10 -3.31 9.85
CA GLN A 18 7.34 -1.90 10.18
C GLN A 18 8.74 -1.69 10.79
N LYS A 19 9.18 -2.61 11.67
CA LYS A 19 10.50 -2.52 12.30
C LYS A 19 11.65 -2.66 11.30
N VAL A 20 11.52 -3.56 10.32
CA VAL A 20 12.56 -3.81 9.32
C VAL A 20 12.68 -2.62 8.35
N ARG A 21 11.56 -1.94 8.05
CA ARG A 21 11.53 -0.73 7.20
C ARG A 21 11.92 0.55 7.92
N TYR A 22 11.85 0.58 9.25
CA TYR A 22 12.09 1.79 10.02
C TYR A 22 13.48 2.39 9.74
N ARG A 23 13.47 3.59 9.14
CA ARG A 23 14.67 4.38 8.79
C ARG A 23 15.73 3.62 8.00
N GLY A 24 15.33 2.61 7.22
CA GLY A 24 16.26 1.82 6.41
C GLY A 24 17.34 1.06 7.20
N LYS A 25 17.19 0.93 8.53
CA LYS A 25 18.22 0.43 9.46
C LYS A 25 18.80 -0.93 9.07
N TYR A 26 17.98 -1.79 8.48
CA TYR A 26 18.33 -3.17 8.16
C TYR A 26 18.72 -3.36 6.69
N GLY A 27 18.66 -2.30 5.87
CA GLY A 27 18.96 -2.39 4.44
C GLY A 27 17.92 -3.19 3.64
N VAL A 28 18.19 -3.39 2.35
CA VAL A 28 17.22 -3.93 1.39
C VAL A 28 16.97 -5.43 1.55
N LEU A 29 17.99 -6.22 1.89
CA LEU A 29 17.87 -7.68 1.94
C LEU A 29 16.88 -8.17 3.01
N PRO A 30 16.90 -7.69 4.27
CA PRO A 30 15.90 -8.06 5.27
C PRO A 30 14.48 -7.65 4.89
N VAL A 31 14.31 -6.52 4.20
CA VAL A 31 13.00 -6.11 3.66
C VAL A 31 12.51 -7.14 2.65
N LYS A 32 13.36 -7.54 1.69
CA LYS A 32 13.02 -8.58 0.69
C LYS A 32 12.59 -9.90 1.33
N ILE A 33 13.34 -10.35 2.33
CA ILE A 33 13.03 -11.60 3.05
C ILE A 33 11.68 -11.47 3.75
N THR A 34 11.43 -10.34 4.42
CA THR A 34 10.17 -10.07 5.11
C THR A 34 8.99 -10.01 4.14
N ASP A 35 9.15 -9.39 2.96
CA ASP A 35 8.13 -9.35 1.89
C ASP A 35 7.72 -10.76 1.47
N VAL A 36 8.70 -11.64 1.23
CA VAL A 36 8.47 -13.02 0.77
C VAL A 36 7.76 -13.84 1.84
N ILE A 37 8.26 -13.83 3.08
CA ILE A 37 7.66 -14.58 4.19
C ILE A 37 6.22 -14.12 4.41
N THR A 38 6.01 -12.81 4.49
CA THR A 38 4.69 -12.25 4.74
C THR A 38 3.74 -12.58 3.60
N THR A 39 4.15 -12.40 2.35
CA THR A 39 3.35 -12.76 1.17
C THR A 39 2.87 -14.21 1.22
N ASN A 40 3.77 -15.15 1.52
CA ASN A 40 3.42 -16.57 1.56
C ASN A 40 2.42 -16.88 2.68
N ILE A 41 2.56 -16.23 3.84
CA ILE A 41 1.58 -16.39 4.94
C ILE A 41 0.23 -15.81 4.54
N LEU A 42 0.18 -14.62 3.93
CA LEU A 42 -1.08 -14.01 3.51
C LEU A 42 -1.81 -14.87 2.46
N LYS A 43 -1.07 -15.39 1.48
CA LYS A 43 -1.60 -16.35 0.50
C LYS A 43 -2.17 -17.60 1.16
N PHE A 44 -1.44 -18.16 2.13
CA PHE A 44 -1.91 -19.32 2.88
C PHE A 44 -3.20 -19.01 3.65
N LEU A 45 -3.26 -17.87 4.35
CA LEU A 45 -4.45 -17.45 5.08
C LEU A 45 -5.64 -17.28 4.13
N LEU A 46 -5.45 -16.61 3.00
CA LEU A 46 -6.51 -16.42 2.00
C LEU A 46 -6.95 -17.75 1.37
N GLY A 47 -6.01 -18.59 0.97
CA GLY A 47 -6.30 -19.87 0.32
C GLY A 47 -6.96 -20.90 1.24
N VAL A 48 -6.63 -20.90 2.53
CA VAL A 48 -7.18 -21.86 3.50
C VAL A 48 -8.45 -21.35 4.17
N LEU A 49 -8.56 -20.04 4.43
CA LEU A 49 -9.65 -19.47 5.21
C LEU A 49 -10.68 -18.72 4.35
N GLY A 50 -10.34 -18.35 3.12
CA GLY A 50 -11.20 -17.64 2.18
C GLY A 50 -11.33 -16.13 2.45
N THR A 51 -11.88 -15.41 1.46
CA THR A 51 -12.12 -13.96 1.51
C THR A 51 -13.07 -13.59 2.66
N ASP A 52 -14.14 -14.35 2.83
CA ASP A 52 -15.12 -14.21 3.92
C ASP A 52 -14.47 -14.16 5.31
N PHE A 53 -13.47 -15.00 5.55
CA PHE A 53 -12.79 -15.01 6.83
C PHE A 53 -11.93 -13.76 7.02
N ILE A 54 -11.21 -13.32 5.97
CA ILE A 54 -10.42 -12.08 6.01
C ILE A 54 -11.33 -10.90 6.35
N CYS A 55 -12.49 -10.79 5.73
CA CYS A 55 -13.46 -9.72 6.00
C CYS A 55 -13.98 -9.74 7.46
N LYS A 56 -14.05 -10.92 8.10
CA LYS A 56 -14.46 -11.08 9.51
C LYS A 56 -13.36 -10.80 10.53
N LEU A 57 -12.14 -10.43 10.12
CA LEU A 57 -11.06 -10.07 11.05
C LEU A 57 -11.31 -8.77 11.81
N GLY A 58 -12.28 -7.96 11.34
CA GLY A 58 -12.54 -6.61 11.82
C GLY A 58 -11.55 -5.60 11.24
N GLU A 59 -11.86 -4.32 11.40
CA GLU A 59 -11.13 -3.19 10.79
C GLU A 59 -9.61 -3.28 10.98
N SER A 60 -9.15 -3.47 12.22
CA SER A 60 -7.71 -3.56 12.51
C SER A 60 -7.03 -4.76 11.84
N GLY A 61 -7.74 -5.87 11.68
CA GLY A 61 -7.20 -7.09 11.05
C GLY A 61 -7.09 -6.93 9.54
N VAL A 62 -8.17 -6.47 8.90
CA VAL A 62 -8.22 -6.20 7.46
C VAL A 62 -7.21 -5.13 7.07
N ASN A 63 -7.09 -4.04 7.83
CA ASN A 63 -6.10 -2.99 7.56
C ASN A 63 -4.66 -3.53 7.59
N ARG A 64 -4.32 -4.42 8.52
CA ARG A 64 -2.99 -5.06 8.54
C ARG A 64 -2.80 -5.99 7.36
N PHE A 65 -3.82 -6.77 7.01
CA PHE A 65 -3.79 -7.66 5.84
C PHE A 65 -3.50 -6.86 4.56
N ILE A 66 -4.21 -5.75 4.32
CA ILE A 66 -3.99 -4.88 3.17
C ILE A 66 -2.61 -4.22 3.21
N THR A 67 -2.21 -3.65 4.34
CA THR A 67 -0.89 -3.00 4.45
C THR A 67 0.24 -3.96 4.09
N LEU A 68 0.19 -5.17 4.63
CA LEU A 68 1.19 -6.20 4.33
C LEU A 68 1.10 -6.66 2.86
N SER A 69 -0.10 -6.67 2.27
CA SER A 69 -0.29 -6.98 0.85
C SER A 69 0.33 -5.92 -0.06
N CYS A 70 0.28 -4.63 0.30
CA CYS A 70 0.94 -3.54 -0.45
C CYS A 70 2.46 -3.76 -0.58
N HIS A 71 3.06 -4.47 0.37
CA HIS A 71 4.49 -4.77 0.37
C HIS A 71 4.85 -6.06 -0.38
N SER A 72 3.85 -6.83 -0.84
CA SER A 72 4.11 -8.05 -1.57
C SER A 72 4.81 -7.76 -2.90
N ARG A 73 5.75 -8.63 -3.30
CA ARG A 73 6.39 -8.60 -4.63
C ARG A 73 5.73 -9.54 -5.62
N ASP A 74 4.68 -10.23 -5.22
CA ASP A 74 3.94 -11.10 -6.10
C ASP A 74 2.79 -10.31 -6.74
N LEU A 75 2.93 -10.01 -8.03
CA LEU A 75 1.93 -9.22 -8.76
C LEU A 75 0.59 -9.95 -8.85
N LYS A 76 0.59 -11.26 -9.16
CA LYS A 76 -0.64 -12.05 -9.28
C LYS A 76 -1.41 -12.09 -7.98
N PHE A 77 -0.70 -12.19 -6.86
CA PHE A 77 -1.33 -12.13 -5.54
C PHE A 77 -1.99 -10.77 -5.31
N ILE A 78 -1.27 -9.66 -5.54
CA ILE A 78 -1.86 -8.32 -5.36
C ILE A 78 -3.07 -8.12 -6.28
N GLU A 79 -2.95 -8.52 -7.55
CA GLU A 79 -4.05 -8.46 -8.52
C GLU A 79 -5.28 -9.21 -8.00
N SER A 80 -5.11 -10.42 -7.43
CA SER A 80 -6.22 -11.17 -6.84
C SER A 80 -6.88 -10.47 -5.65
N ILE A 81 -6.14 -9.66 -4.87
CA ILE A 81 -6.73 -8.85 -3.81
C ILE A 81 -7.49 -7.67 -4.41
N CYS A 82 -6.94 -7.01 -5.43
CA CYS A 82 -7.58 -5.90 -6.14
C CYS A 82 -8.86 -6.33 -6.89
N GLU A 83 -8.99 -7.61 -7.24
CA GLU A 83 -10.20 -8.19 -7.84
C GLU A 83 -11.27 -8.57 -6.80
N SER A 84 -10.92 -8.60 -5.50
CA SER A 84 -11.82 -8.99 -4.42
C SER A 84 -12.57 -7.79 -3.84
N ASP A 85 -13.72 -7.49 -4.43
CA ASP A 85 -14.66 -6.46 -3.97
C ASP A 85 -14.98 -6.55 -2.46
N GLU A 86 -15.11 -7.77 -1.93
CA GLU A 86 -15.38 -8.04 -0.51
C GLU A 86 -14.28 -7.50 0.40
N ILE A 87 -13.01 -7.80 0.06
CA ILE A 87 -11.86 -7.35 0.84
C ILE A 87 -11.73 -5.83 0.73
N LEU A 88 -11.86 -5.26 -0.47
CA LEU A 88 -11.71 -3.83 -0.69
C LEU A 88 -12.81 -3.01 0.01
N LYS A 89 -14.05 -3.52 0.07
CA LYS A 89 -15.16 -2.88 0.81
C LYS A 89 -15.03 -3.03 2.32
N SER A 90 -14.47 -4.16 2.79
CA SER A 90 -14.22 -4.41 4.21
C SER A 90 -13.02 -3.65 4.77
N THR A 91 -12.24 -2.98 3.91
CA THR A 91 -11.09 -2.16 4.30
C THR A 91 -11.52 -0.71 4.47
N PRO A 92 -11.55 -0.17 5.71
CA PRO A 92 -12.00 1.19 5.96
C PRO A 92 -10.99 2.25 5.49
N ASP A 93 -9.70 1.91 5.51
CA ASP A 93 -8.64 2.83 5.06
C ASP A 93 -8.58 2.86 3.52
N ARG A 94 -9.27 3.83 2.92
CA ARG A 94 -9.37 4.00 1.47
C ARG A 94 -8.02 4.35 0.82
N GLU A 95 -7.15 5.06 1.52
CA GLU A 95 -5.81 5.43 1.03
C GLU A 95 -4.97 4.17 0.81
N LYS A 96 -4.96 3.24 1.78
CA LYS A 96 -4.28 1.96 1.62
C LYS A 96 -4.82 1.13 0.45
N VAL A 97 -6.14 1.16 0.24
CA VAL A 97 -6.76 0.48 -0.91
C VAL A 97 -6.32 1.12 -2.23
N ALA A 98 -6.31 2.46 -2.31
CA ALA A 98 -5.85 3.18 -3.49
C ALA A 98 -4.38 2.89 -3.80
N ILE A 99 -3.51 2.88 -2.78
CA ILE A 99 -2.09 2.49 -2.90
C ILE A 99 -1.97 1.07 -3.46
N LEU A 100 -2.73 0.11 -2.93
CA LEU A 100 -2.68 -1.28 -3.41
C LEU A 100 -3.04 -1.38 -4.89
N ILE A 101 -4.12 -0.70 -5.30
CA ILE A 101 -4.61 -0.68 -6.69
C ILE A 101 -3.57 -0.04 -7.62
N ASP A 102 -3.07 1.16 -7.30
CA ASP A 102 -2.10 1.86 -8.14
C ASP A 102 -0.76 1.12 -8.20
N ASN A 103 -0.33 0.51 -7.09
CA ASN A 103 0.87 -0.34 -7.08
C ASN A 103 0.72 -1.55 -8.02
N ALA A 104 -0.45 -2.21 -8.02
CA ALA A 104 -0.75 -3.30 -8.94
C ALA A 104 -0.70 -2.84 -10.40
N LEU A 105 -1.35 -1.72 -10.70
CA LEU A 105 -1.42 -1.13 -12.04
C LEU A 105 -0.01 -0.79 -12.56
N VAL A 106 0.76 -0.02 -11.79
CA VAL A 106 2.12 0.41 -12.17
C VAL A 106 3.03 -0.78 -12.41
N ARG A 107 3.00 -1.77 -11.52
CA ARG A 107 3.84 -2.97 -11.65
C ARG A 107 3.42 -3.87 -12.81
N GLY A 108 2.15 -3.82 -13.20
CA GLY A 108 1.62 -4.41 -14.43
C GLY A 108 1.87 -3.56 -15.69
N GLY A 109 2.62 -2.46 -15.60
CA GLY A 109 2.92 -1.57 -16.73
C GLY A 109 1.75 -0.66 -17.16
N LYS A 110 0.73 -0.53 -16.31
CA LYS A 110 -0.46 0.30 -16.56
C LYS A 110 -0.33 1.65 -15.85
N LYS A 111 -1.11 2.62 -16.34
CA LYS A 111 -1.25 3.93 -15.71
C LYS A 111 -2.04 3.83 -14.39
N GLN A 112 -1.74 4.73 -13.47
CA GLN A 112 -2.38 4.83 -12.15
C GLN A 112 -3.82 5.34 -12.26
N ARG A 113 -4.68 4.95 -11.32
CA ARG A 113 -6.05 5.44 -11.20
C ARG A 113 -6.15 6.63 -10.25
N PHE A 114 -5.41 6.61 -9.14
CA PHE A 114 -5.56 7.62 -8.08
C PHE A 114 -4.36 8.54 -7.94
N GLY A 115 -3.17 8.12 -8.38
CA GLY A 115 -1.93 8.88 -8.30
C GLY A 115 -1.16 8.67 -6.99
N GLU A 116 -1.27 7.50 -6.37
CA GLU A 116 -0.65 7.20 -5.06
C GLU A 116 0.84 6.83 -5.15
N ILE A 117 1.32 6.35 -6.31
CA ILE A 117 2.72 6.01 -6.52
C ILE A 117 3.46 7.20 -7.12
N MET A 118 4.39 7.73 -6.32
CA MET A 118 5.21 8.90 -6.63
C MET A 118 6.58 8.50 -7.16
N GLN A 119 7.10 9.30 -8.09
CA GLN A 119 8.51 9.36 -8.46
C GLN A 119 9.10 10.68 -7.95
N ILE A 120 10.39 10.67 -7.61
CA ILE A 120 11.12 11.87 -7.18
C ILE A 120 12.13 12.20 -8.26
N HIS A 121 12.13 13.45 -8.70
CA HIS A 121 13.12 13.98 -9.63
C HIS A 121 13.60 15.37 -9.20
N LYS A 122 14.51 15.95 -9.98
CA LYS A 122 15.06 17.28 -9.77
C LYS A 122 14.40 18.24 -10.75
N ASN A 123 13.79 19.31 -10.23
CA ASN A 123 13.29 20.38 -11.08
C ASN A 123 14.46 21.21 -11.67
N ILE A 124 14.13 22.20 -12.50
CA ILE A 124 15.11 23.10 -13.14
C ILE A 124 15.99 23.86 -12.14
N ASP A 125 15.51 24.07 -10.91
CA ASP A 125 16.24 24.76 -9.84
C ASP A 125 17.06 23.80 -8.95
N GLY A 126 17.11 22.51 -9.31
CA GLY A 126 17.79 21.48 -8.51
C GLY A 126 17.05 21.07 -7.23
N LYS A 127 15.81 21.54 -7.01
CA LYS A 127 14.94 21.09 -5.91
C LYS A 127 14.38 19.71 -6.23
N SER A 128 14.35 18.84 -5.22
CA SER A 128 13.68 17.54 -5.34
C SER A 128 12.17 17.74 -5.32
N VAL A 129 11.46 17.19 -6.30
CA VAL A 129 10.01 17.29 -6.44
C VAL A 129 9.44 15.89 -6.64
N SER A 130 8.36 15.61 -5.92
CA SER A 130 7.55 14.39 -6.03
C SER A 130 6.47 14.62 -7.08
N GLU A 131 6.33 13.69 -8.01
CA GLU A 131 5.27 13.68 -9.01
C GLU A 131 4.68 12.28 -9.12
N PRO A 132 3.37 12.14 -9.38
CA PRO A 132 2.79 10.83 -9.59
C PRO A 132 3.32 10.23 -10.90
N LEU A 133 3.48 8.91 -10.93
CA LEU A 133 3.61 8.17 -12.18
C LEU A 133 2.37 8.39 -13.07
N PRO A 134 2.45 8.11 -14.39
CA PRO A 134 1.38 8.45 -15.34
C PRO A 134 -0.02 8.01 -14.91
N LEU A 135 -0.98 8.94 -14.98
CA LEU A 135 -2.40 8.72 -14.62
C LEU A 135 -3.23 8.28 -15.83
N GLN A 136 -4.24 7.44 -15.59
CA GLN A 136 -5.22 7.02 -16.60
C GLN A 136 -6.04 8.21 -17.09
N ASP A 137 -6.57 9.01 -16.16
CA ASP A 137 -7.36 10.21 -16.44
C ASP A 137 -6.88 11.39 -15.55
N PRO A 138 -5.83 12.11 -15.99
CA PRO A 138 -5.31 13.25 -15.23
C PRO A 138 -6.34 14.37 -15.02
N LYS A 139 -7.27 14.57 -15.96
CA LYS A 139 -8.23 15.69 -15.92
C LYS A 139 -9.30 15.47 -14.87
N ASN A 140 -9.69 14.22 -14.62
CA ASN A 140 -10.74 13.88 -13.67
C ASN A 140 -10.21 13.22 -12.39
N VAL A 141 -8.90 13.16 -12.17
CA VAL A 141 -8.30 12.41 -11.05
C VAL A 141 -8.88 12.84 -9.70
N ASN A 142 -9.03 14.14 -9.43
CA ASN A 142 -9.58 14.61 -8.16
C ASN A 142 -11.04 14.20 -7.93
N ARG A 143 -11.85 14.16 -9.00
CA ARG A 143 -13.20 13.61 -8.92
C ARG A 143 -13.16 12.11 -8.61
N ILE A 144 -12.30 11.35 -9.30
CA ILE A 144 -12.13 9.91 -9.08
C ILE A 144 -11.67 9.61 -7.63
N ARG A 145 -10.74 10.42 -7.10
CA ARG A 145 -10.25 10.33 -5.72
C ARG A 145 -11.39 10.58 -4.72
N ALA A 146 -12.16 11.65 -4.91
CA ALA A 146 -13.30 11.99 -4.07
C ALA A 146 -14.40 10.91 -4.09
N ASP A 147 -14.80 10.44 -5.28
CA ASP A 147 -15.82 9.39 -5.45
C ASP A 147 -15.39 8.06 -4.81
N PHE A 148 -14.08 7.80 -4.72
CA PHE A 148 -13.52 6.62 -4.08
C PHE A 148 -13.42 6.72 -2.54
N GLY A 149 -13.59 7.94 -2.00
CA GLY A 149 -13.50 8.25 -0.57
C GLY A 149 -12.11 8.65 -0.09
N LEU A 150 -11.23 9.14 -0.98
CA LEU A 150 -9.95 9.74 -0.56
C LEU A 150 -10.17 11.16 -0.06
N SER A 151 -9.55 11.48 1.07
CA SER A 151 -9.73 12.77 1.74
C SER A 151 -8.98 13.91 1.05
N GLN A 152 -7.86 13.60 0.41
CA GLN A 152 -6.96 14.57 -0.23
C GLN A 152 -7.13 14.57 -1.75
N THR A 153 -7.08 15.77 -2.33
CA THR A 153 -6.79 15.98 -3.75
C THR A 153 -5.38 15.48 -4.10
N LEU A 154 -5.12 15.29 -5.39
CA LEU A 154 -3.80 14.89 -5.86
C LEU A 154 -2.73 15.94 -5.52
N GLU A 155 -3.08 17.23 -5.61
CA GLU A 155 -2.18 18.34 -5.30
C GLU A 155 -1.79 18.36 -3.81
N GLU A 156 -2.74 18.14 -2.91
CA GLU A 156 -2.48 18.01 -1.46
C GLU A 156 -1.60 16.80 -1.16
N HIS A 157 -1.86 15.69 -1.83
CA HIS A 157 -1.07 14.47 -1.67
C HIS A 157 0.38 14.65 -2.15
N ILE A 158 0.59 15.32 -3.29
CA ILE A 158 1.93 15.70 -3.79
C ILE A 158 2.63 16.63 -2.80
N LYS A 159 1.92 17.62 -2.24
CA LYS A 159 2.47 18.52 -1.23
C LYS A 159 2.94 17.74 0.01
N TRP A 160 2.10 16.85 0.53
CA TRP A 160 2.44 15.97 1.65
C TRP A 160 3.67 15.11 1.34
N ALA A 161 3.74 14.50 0.15
CA ALA A 161 4.87 13.67 -0.25
C ALA A 161 6.20 14.46 -0.28
N ASN A 162 6.15 15.70 -0.76
CA ASN A 162 7.31 16.60 -0.74
C ASN A 162 7.76 16.94 0.68
N GLU A 163 6.83 17.26 1.58
CA GLU A 163 7.13 17.53 3.00
C GLU A 163 7.73 16.30 3.69
N GLN A 164 7.20 15.10 3.43
CA GLN A 164 7.77 13.86 3.97
C GLN A 164 9.19 13.62 3.46
N PHE A 165 9.46 13.87 2.18
CA PHE A 165 10.80 13.72 1.63
C PHE A 165 11.80 14.72 2.25
N GLU A 166 11.39 15.98 2.42
CA GLU A 166 12.22 17.00 3.08
C GLU A 166 12.55 16.59 4.53
N ASN A 167 11.55 16.06 5.27
CA ASN A 167 11.74 15.60 6.65
C ASN A 167 12.56 14.30 6.78
N MET A 168 12.66 13.49 5.73
CA MET A 168 13.47 12.27 5.71
C MET A 168 14.96 12.52 5.42
N LYS A 169 15.33 13.73 4.95
CA LYS A 169 16.73 14.14 4.91
C LYS A 169 17.24 14.23 6.34
N VAL A 170 17.95 13.19 6.78
CA VAL A 170 18.72 13.21 8.02
C VAL A 170 19.65 14.43 7.93
N PRO A 171 19.73 15.30 8.95
CA PRO A 171 20.76 16.34 8.99
C PRO A 171 22.13 15.65 8.83
N ASP A 172 22.94 16.15 7.92
CA ASP A 172 24.32 15.69 7.71
C ASP A 172 25.13 15.69 9.03
#